data_AF-A0A536I233-F1
#
_entry.id   AF-A0A536I233-F1
#
_cell.length_a   1.000
_cell.length_b   1.000
_cell.length_c   1.000
_cell.angle_alpha   90.00
_cell.angle_beta   90.00
_cell.angle_gamma   90.00
#
_symmetry.space_group_name_H-M   'P 1'
#
loop_
_entity.id
_entity.type
_entity.pdbx_description
1 polymer ?
#
loop_
_entity_poly.entity_id
_entity_poly.type
_entity_poly.pdbx_seq_one_letter_code
_entity_poly.pdbx_strand_id
1 'polypeptide(L)'
;MSDADWAGIQPDVVKRFAQRDAEFWDQGAKMTKIQSPTGESHLGHQAEIGPEGVVRDVQQQAGDHDIYDIRKADGSPLDPADYDRITKAMEDAGMGVKHRPHMDPKWAPDPGTPEGQIRQFIIDKVNSGKEMLLRFEPGKTPTGITRK
;
A
#
# COMPACT_ATOMS: atom_id res chain seq x y z
N MET A 1 2.48 -8.00 -33.82
CA MET A 1 1.63 -8.87 -32.99
C MET A 1 0.61 -9.47 -33.93
N SER A 2 0.56 -10.79 -34.05
CA SER A 2 -0.38 -11.51 -34.89
C SER A 2 -1.73 -11.68 -34.20
N ASP A 3 -2.76 -12.09 -34.94
CA ASP A 3 -4.08 -12.42 -34.36
C ASP A 3 -3.99 -13.56 -33.33
N ALA A 4 -3.05 -14.49 -33.53
CA ALA A 4 -2.77 -15.56 -32.58
C ALA A 4 -2.09 -15.03 -31.30
N ASP A 5 -1.15 -14.09 -31.43
CA ASP A 5 -0.53 -13.41 -30.28
C ASP A 5 -1.57 -12.60 -29.50
N TRP A 6 -2.48 -11.93 -30.20
CA TRP A 6 -3.57 -11.16 -29.59
C TRP A 6 -4.56 -12.08 -28.88
N ALA A 7 -5.01 -13.17 -29.51
CA ALA A 7 -5.91 -14.14 -28.91
C ALA A 7 -5.31 -14.78 -27.64
N GLY A 8 -3.98 -14.94 -27.59
CA GLY A 8 -3.28 -15.44 -26.41
C GLY A 8 -3.29 -14.47 -25.21
N ILE A 9 -3.22 -13.16 -25.44
CA ILE A 9 -3.15 -12.15 -24.36
C ILE A 9 -4.50 -11.47 -24.06
N GLN A 10 -5.44 -11.51 -24.99
CA GLN A 10 -6.75 -10.84 -24.88
C GLN A 10 -7.48 -11.18 -23.57
N PRO A 11 -7.51 -12.44 -23.07
CA PRO A 11 -8.18 -12.74 -21.81
C PRO A 11 -7.59 -11.99 -20.62
N ASP A 12 -6.26 -11.88 -20.53
CA ASP A 12 -5.57 -11.18 -19.46
C ASP A 12 -5.75 -9.66 -19.56
N VAL A 13 -5.77 -9.13 -20.78
CA VAL A 13 -6.05 -7.71 -21.03
C VAL A 13 -7.47 -7.36 -20.59
N VAL A 14 -8.48 -8.16 -20.95
CA VAL A 14 -9.88 -7.95 -20.52
C VAL A 14 -10.01 -8.07 -19.01
N LYS A 15 -9.36 -9.07 -18.40
CA LYS A 15 -9.35 -9.23 -16.94
C LYS A 15 -8.74 -8.02 -16.24
N ARG A 16 -7.59 -7.51 -16.70
CA ARG A 16 -6.95 -6.33 -16.11
C ARG A 16 -7.76 -5.06 -16.34
N PHE A 17 -8.42 -4.93 -17.50
CA PHE A 17 -9.35 -3.84 -17.76
C PHE A 17 -10.51 -3.83 -16.77
N ALA A 18 -11.19 -4.96 -16.58
CA ALA A 18 -12.29 -5.08 -15.62
C ALA A 18 -11.85 -4.78 -14.18
N GLN A 19 -10.65 -5.25 -13.79
CA GLN A 19 -10.08 -4.92 -12.48
C GLN A 19 -9.83 -3.42 -12.32
N ARG A 20 -9.22 -2.76 -13.33
CA ARG A 20 -8.94 -1.33 -13.28
C ARG A 20 -10.20 -0.48 -13.32
N ASP A 21 -11.24 -0.91 -14.03
CA ASP A 21 -12.54 -0.25 -14.03
C ASP A 21 -13.18 -0.30 -12.63
N ALA A 22 -13.17 -1.47 -11.98
CA ALA A 22 -13.63 -1.61 -10.60
C ALA A 22 -12.79 -0.76 -9.61
N GLU A 23 -11.46 -0.76 -9.75
CA GLU A 23 -10.56 0.10 -8.96
C GLU A 23 -10.87 1.58 -9.18
N PHE A 24 -11.11 2.01 -10.43
CA PHE A 24 -11.45 3.39 -10.78
C PHE A 24 -12.72 3.86 -10.10
N TRP A 25 -13.79 3.05 -10.12
CA TRP A 25 -15.04 3.41 -9.46
C TRP A 25 -14.95 3.37 -7.92
N ASP A 26 -14.22 2.42 -7.35
CA ASP A 26 -13.94 2.37 -5.90
C ASP A 26 -13.16 3.62 -5.43
N GLN A 27 -12.19 4.07 -6.23
CA GLN A 27 -11.42 5.27 -5.95
C GLN A 27 -12.22 6.54 -6.24
N GLY A 28 -13.07 6.55 -7.27
CA GLY A 28 -13.96 7.67 -7.60
C GLY A 28 -14.83 8.09 -6.42
N ALA A 29 -15.41 7.13 -5.70
CA ALA A 29 -16.18 7.40 -4.49
C ALA A 29 -15.37 8.06 -3.36
N LYS A 30 -14.05 7.81 -3.30
CA LYS A 30 -13.14 8.45 -2.33
C LYS A 30 -12.72 9.84 -2.81
N MET A 31 -12.46 9.99 -4.12
CA MET A 31 -12.12 11.27 -4.75
C MET A 31 -13.27 12.27 -4.65
N THR A 32 -14.52 11.85 -4.81
CA THR A 32 -15.69 12.72 -4.59
C THR A 32 -15.74 13.28 -3.17
N LYS A 33 -15.29 12.50 -2.17
CA LYS A 33 -15.22 12.96 -0.78
C LYS A 33 -14.03 13.92 -0.54
N ILE A 34 -12.92 13.74 -1.25
CA ILE A 34 -11.78 14.67 -1.24
C ILE A 34 -12.12 16.00 -1.95
N GLN A 35 -13.02 15.96 -2.93
CA GLN A 35 -13.54 17.14 -3.64
C GLN A 35 -14.60 17.93 -2.84
N SER A 36 -14.99 17.46 -1.65
CA SER A 36 -15.81 18.25 -0.73
C SER A 36 -15.12 19.58 -0.40
N PRO A 37 -15.90 20.65 -0.13
CA PRO A 37 -15.33 21.97 0.14
C PRO A 37 -14.25 21.93 1.23
N THR A 38 -13.20 22.73 1.02
CA THR A 38 -12.06 22.85 1.93
C THR A 38 -12.55 23.18 3.35
N GLY A 39 -12.30 22.29 4.32
CA GLY A 39 -12.69 22.47 5.72
C GLY A 39 -13.27 21.22 6.39
N GLU A 40 -13.75 20.25 5.63
CA GLU A 40 -14.10 18.92 6.18
C GLU A 40 -12.86 18.03 6.16
N SER A 41 -12.03 18.13 7.20
CA SER A 41 -10.85 17.31 7.35
C SER A 41 -11.22 15.83 7.18
N HIS A 42 -10.59 15.15 6.23
CA HIS A 42 -10.53 13.69 6.28
C HIS A 42 -9.34 13.35 7.16
N LEU A 43 -9.62 12.85 8.38
CA LEU A 43 -8.61 12.43 9.35
C LEU A 43 -7.64 13.54 9.81
N GLY A 44 -8.02 14.83 9.74
CA GLY A 44 -7.16 15.95 10.13
C GLY A 44 -6.20 16.46 9.04
N HIS A 45 -6.30 15.93 7.82
CA HIS A 45 -5.48 16.37 6.68
C HIS A 45 -6.26 17.33 5.78
N GLN A 46 -5.58 18.37 5.31
CA GLN A 46 -6.15 19.43 4.49
C GLN A 46 -5.48 19.37 3.11
N ALA A 47 -6.27 19.14 2.07
CA ALA A 47 -5.81 19.26 0.69
C ALA A 47 -6.32 20.60 0.13
N GLU A 48 -5.47 21.27 -0.62
CA GLU A 48 -5.79 22.49 -1.35
C GLU A 48 -5.71 22.23 -2.86
N ILE A 49 -6.65 22.80 -3.61
CA ILE A 49 -6.60 22.81 -5.06
C ILE A 49 -5.97 24.13 -5.48
N GLY A 50 -4.76 24.07 -6.04
CA GLY A 50 -4.07 25.23 -6.57
C GLY A 50 -4.83 25.83 -7.78
N PRO A 51 -4.58 27.10 -8.13
CA PRO A 51 -5.20 27.76 -9.30
C PRO A 51 -4.95 27.04 -10.63
N GLU A 52 -3.94 26.18 -10.69
CA GLU A 52 -3.62 25.29 -11.81
C GLU A 52 -4.47 24.01 -11.86
N GLY A 53 -5.39 23.80 -10.90
CA GLY A 53 -6.19 22.58 -10.78
C GLY A 53 -5.45 21.38 -10.19
N VAL A 54 -4.27 21.60 -9.61
CA VAL A 54 -3.47 20.55 -8.96
C VAL A 54 -3.86 20.44 -7.50
N VAL A 55 -4.18 19.22 -7.06
CA VAL A 55 -4.38 18.93 -5.64
C VAL A 55 -3.02 18.87 -4.96
N ARG A 56 -2.84 19.69 -3.93
CA ARG A 56 -1.64 19.72 -3.07
C ARG A 56 -2.06 19.40 -1.65
N ASP A 57 -1.33 18.51 -1.00
CA ASP A 57 -1.42 18.39 0.45
C ASP A 57 -0.80 19.63 1.09
N VAL A 58 -1.54 20.30 1.96
CA VAL A 58 -1.08 21.49 2.69
C VAL A 58 0.08 21.14 3.63
N GLN A 59 0.17 19.87 4.05
CA GLN A 59 1.18 19.39 5.00
C GLN A 59 2.43 18.78 4.32
N GLN A 60 2.51 18.74 2.98
CA GLN A 60 3.60 18.12 2.20
C GLN A 60 4.03 16.74 2.72
N GLN A 61 3.11 15.94 3.26
CA GLN A 61 3.45 14.58 3.65
C GLN A 61 3.17 13.66 2.47
N ALA A 62 4.23 13.21 1.79
CA ALA A 62 4.12 11.98 1.02
C ALA A 62 3.69 10.86 1.98
N GLY A 63 2.85 9.94 1.52
CA GLY A 63 2.48 8.76 2.29
C GLY A 63 3.72 8.01 2.77
N ASP A 64 3.66 7.43 3.96
CA ASP A 64 4.70 6.55 4.47
C ASP A 64 4.71 5.20 3.72
N HIS A 65 5.83 4.50 3.84
CA HIS A 65 5.96 3.16 3.31
C HIS A 65 5.49 2.14 4.36
N ASP A 66 4.26 1.65 4.17
CA ASP A 66 3.68 0.57 4.97
C ASP A 66 4.36 -0.76 4.68
N ILE A 67 5.20 -1.23 5.60
CA ILE A 67 5.83 -2.54 5.49
C ILE A 67 4.86 -3.60 6.02
N TYR A 68 4.50 -4.57 5.18
CA TYR A 68 3.65 -5.68 5.62
C TYR A 68 4.42 -6.71 6.45
N ASP A 69 5.54 -7.22 5.93
CA ASP A 69 6.35 -8.25 6.58
C ASP A 69 7.81 -8.17 6.09
N ILE A 70 8.77 -8.50 6.95
CA ILE A 70 10.19 -8.62 6.59
C ILE A 70 10.65 -10.02 6.97
N ARG A 71 11.19 -10.75 5.99
CA ARG A 71 11.64 -12.13 6.14
C ARG A 71 13.12 -12.25 5.78
N LYS A 72 13.77 -13.30 6.29
CA LYS A 72 15.08 -13.73 5.80
C LYS A 72 14.96 -14.17 4.33
N ALA A 73 16.10 -14.24 3.63
CA ALA A 73 16.13 -14.59 2.21
C ALA A 73 15.55 -15.99 1.91
N ASP A 74 15.63 -16.90 2.89
CA ASP A 74 15.04 -18.24 2.84
C ASP A 74 13.53 -18.26 3.19
N GLY A 75 12.94 -17.11 3.50
CA GLY A 75 11.55 -16.94 3.89
C GLY A 75 11.27 -17.14 5.38
N SER A 76 12.28 -17.44 6.20
CA SER A 76 12.08 -17.57 7.64
C SER A 76 11.75 -16.22 8.29
N PRO A 77 11.04 -16.20 9.43
CA PRO A 77 10.82 -14.96 10.18
C PRO A 77 12.15 -14.37 10.68
N LEU A 78 12.17 -13.05 10.84
CA LEU A 78 13.25 -12.35 11.52
C LEU A 78 13.07 -12.38 13.04
N ASP A 79 14.19 -12.30 13.72
CA ASP A 79 14.33 -12.09 15.14
C ASP A 79 13.88 -10.66 15.48
N PRO A 80 13.27 -10.39 16.65
CA PRO A 80 12.83 -9.03 16.98
C PRO A 80 13.95 -7.98 17.01
N ALA A 81 15.19 -8.37 17.31
CA ALA A 81 16.35 -7.47 17.28
C ALA A 81 16.78 -7.12 15.85
N ASP A 82 16.60 -8.05 14.90
CA ASP A 82 16.90 -7.80 13.48
C ASP A 82 15.87 -6.87 12.84
N TYR A 83 14.59 -6.97 13.24
CA TYR A 83 13.58 -6.00 12.83
C TYR A 83 13.98 -4.57 13.20
N ASP A 84 14.36 -4.34 14.46
CA ASP A 84 14.75 -3.00 14.94
C ASP A 84 15.95 -2.44 14.16
N ARG A 85 16.94 -3.29 13.91
CA ARG A 85 18.13 -2.93 13.13
C ARG A 85 17.79 -2.57 11.68
N ILE A 86 16.90 -3.33 11.03
CA ILE A 86 16.52 -3.11 9.62
C ILE A 86 15.63 -1.88 9.49
N THR A 87 14.62 -1.71 10.35
CA THR A 87 13.76 -0.53 10.35
C THR A 87 14.59 0.73 10.52
N LYS A 88 15.52 0.72 11.48
CA LYS A 88 16.46 1.84 11.66
C LYS A 88 17.31 2.11 10.42
N ALA A 89 17.81 1.08 9.74
CA ALA A 89 18.56 1.26 8.50
C ALA A 89 17.71 1.85 7.37
N MET A 90 16.42 1.52 7.30
CA MET A 90 15.47 2.10 6.34
C MET A 90 15.19 3.58 6.66
N GLU A 91 14.94 3.90 7.92
CA GLU A 91 14.78 5.28 8.40
C GLU A 91 16.04 6.12 8.10
N ASP A 92 17.23 5.61 8.43
CA ASP A 92 18.51 6.28 8.18
C ASP A 92 18.77 6.47 6.67
N ALA A 93 18.19 5.61 5.81
CA ALA A 93 18.22 5.75 4.35
C ALA A 93 17.16 6.72 3.80
N GLY A 94 16.39 7.39 4.66
CA GLY A 94 15.33 8.32 4.28
C GLY A 94 14.06 7.67 3.79
N MET A 95 13.87 6.36 4.05
CA MET A 95 12.58 5.72 3.81
C MET A 95 11.61 6.17 4.91
N GLY A 96 10.46 6.72 4.52
CA GLY A 96 9.42 7.14 5.47
C GLY A 96 8.70 5.95 6.09
N VAL A 97 9.37 5.14 6.91
CA VAL A 97 8.76 4.03 7.65
C VAL A 97 8.36 4.57 9.02
N LYS A 98 7.06 4.78 9.28
CA LYS A 98 6.60 5.38 10.55
C LYS A 98 6.28 4.35 11.63
N HIS A 99 6.08 3.08 11.27
CA HIS A 99 5.80 2.02 12.22
C HIS A 99 6.46 0.69 11.83
N ARG A 100 6.49 -0.23 12.81
CA ARG A 100 6.95 -1.60 12.63
C ARG A 100 6.12 -2.35 11.58
N PRO A 101 6.66 -3.40 10.93
CA PRO A 101 5.91 -4.19 9.96
C PRO A 101 4.62 -4.79 10.53
N HIS A 102 3.61 -4.93 9.68
CA HIS A 102 2.28 -5.39 10.10
C HIS A 102 2.25 -6.79 10.75
N MET A 103 3.21 -7.63 10.35
CA MET A 103 3.40 -8.98 10.88
C MET A 103 4.40 -9.06 12.04
N ASP A 104 5.02 -7.95 12.47
CA ASP A 104 5.90 -7.92 13.65
C ASP A 104 5.06 -8.16 14.92
N PRO A 105 5.37 -9.19 15.73
CA PRO A 105 4.67 -9.44 17.00
C PRO A 105 4.71 -8.27 17.99
N LYS A 106 5.73 -7.41 17.93
CA LYS A 106 5.84 -6.20 18.77
C LYS A 106 4.93 -5.06 18.28
N TRP A 107 4.36 -5.16 17.09
CA TRP A 107 3.38 -4.21 16.57
C TRP A 107 1.97 -4.78 16.69
N ALA A 108 1.45 -4.69 17.90
CA ALA A 108 0.12 -5.16 18.27
C ALA A 108 -0.69 -3.98 18.84
N PRO A 109 -1.13 -3.02 17.99
CA PRO A 109 -2.01 -1.95 18.44
C PRO A 109 -3.32 -2.54 18.99
N ASP A 110 -3.86 -1.89 20.03
CA ASP A 110 -5.06 -2.36 20.71
C ASP A 110 -6.27 -2.39 19.77
N PRO A 111 -7.07 -3.47 19.78
CA PRO A 111 -8.30 -3.53 19.00
C PRO A 111 -9.22 -2.34 19.29
N GLY A 112 -9.70 -1.67 18.24
CA GLY A 112 -10.61 -0.53 18.35
C GLY A 112 -9.94 0.85 18.32
N THR A 113 -8.62 0.93 18.49
CA THR A 113 -7.85 2.16 18.21
C THR A 113 -7.77 2.42 16.69
N PRO A 114 -7.54 3.67 16.24
CA PRO A 114 -7.31 3.97 14.82
C PRO A 114 -6.24 3.07 14.20
N GLU A 115 -5.11 2.88 14.89
CA GLU A 115 -4.01 2.02 14.46
C GLU A 115 -4.42 0.54 14.41
N GLY A 116 -5.20 0.07 15.38
CA GLY A 116 -5.76 -1.28 15.39
C GLY A 116 -6.72 -1.53 14.23
N GLN A 117 -7.53 -0.54 13.89
CA GLN A 117 -8.45 -0.60 12.74
C GLN A 117 -7.69 -0.61 11.41
N ILE A 118 -6.66 0.23 11.27
CA ILE A 118 -5.77 0.26 10.09
C ILE A 118 -5.08 -1.09 9.91
N ARG A 119 -4.49 -1.63 10.99
CA ARG A 119 -3.85 -2.95 10.99
C ARG A 119 -4.81 -4.04 10.49
N GLN A 120 -6.03 -4.08 11.06
CA GLN A 120 -7.01 -5.11 10.68
C GLN A 120 -7.46 -4.95 9.22
N PHE A 121 -7.74 -3.72 8.79
CA PHE A 121 -8.12 -3.42 7.41
C PHE A 121 -7.08 -3.88 6.40
N ILE A 122 -5.79 -3.62 6.67
CA ILE A 122 -4.67 -4.04 5.81
C ILE A 122 -4.55 -5.57 5.78
N ILE A 123 -4.66 -6.23 6.94
CA ILE A 123 -4.65 -7.70 7.02
C ILE A 123 -5.81 -8.31 6.20
N ASP A 124 -7.02 -7.78 6.35
CA ASP A 124 -8.20 -8.26 5.65
C ASP A 124 -8.09 -8.07 4.14
N LYS A 125 -7.57 -6.91 3.69
CA LYS A 125 -7.32 -6.64 2.28
C LYS A 125 -6.30 -7.59 1.67
N VAL A 126 -5.18 -7.80 2.33
CA VAL A 126 -4.15 -8.75 1.88
C VAL A 126 -4.73 -10.16 1.81
N ASN A 127 -5.47 -10.60 2.84
CA ASN A 127 -6.10 -11.92 2.86
C ASN A 127 -7.20 -12.09 1.80
N SER A 128 -7.88 -11.01 1.41
CA SER A 128 -8.86 -11.03 0.33
C SER A 128 -8.25 -11.09 -1.08
N GLY A 129 -6.92 -11.02 -1.18
CA GLY A 129 -6.19 -11.01 -2.46
C GLY A 129 -6.30 -9.69 -3.24
N LYS A 130 -6.87 -8.65 -2.63
CA LYS A 130 -7.13 -7.35 -3.27
C LYS A 130 -5.93 -6.42 -3.27
N GLU A 131 -4.96 -6.64 -2.39
CA GLU A 131 -3.75 -5.83 -2.30
C GLU A 131 -2.54 -6.63 -2.77
N MET A 132 -1.89 -6.17 -3.84
CA MET A 132 -0.66 -6.81 -4.32
C MET A 132 0.46 -6.52 -3.34
N LEU A 133 0.95 -7.57 -2.66
CA LEU A 133 2.21 -7.51 -1.95
C LEU A 133 3.35 -7.53 -2.97
N LEU A 134 4.31 -6.63 -2.84
CA LEU A 134 5.55 -6.66 -3.62
C LEU A 134 6.65 -7.31 -2.81
N ARG A 135 7.38 -8.24 -3.43
CA ARG A 135 8.62 -8.80 -2.91
C ARG A 135 9.80 -8.05 -3.51
N PHE A 136 10.72 -7.66 -2.64
CA PHE A 136 12.03 -7.14 -3.02
C PHE A 136 13.09 -8.18 -2.65
N GLU A 137 13.89 -8.62 -3.63
CA GLU A 137 15.03 -9.52 -3.43
C GLU A 137 16.30 -8.86 -4.01
N PRO A 138 17.47 -8.97 -3.35
CA PRO A 138 18.69 -8.36 -3.86
C PRO A 138 19.00 -8.81 -5.30
N GLY A 139 19.23 -7.84 -6.18
CA GLY A 139 19.59 -8.10 -7.58
C GLY A 139 18.45 -8.62 -8.46
N LYS A 140 17.20 -8.62 -7.98
CA LYS A 140 16.04 -9.05 -8.77
C LYS A 140 15.01 -7.92 -8.91
N THR A 141 14.32 -7.91 -10.05
CA THR A 141 13.15 -7.06 -10.25
C THR A 141 12.08 -7.39 -9.21
N PRO A 142 11.42 -6.39 -8.61
CA PRO A 142 10.34 -6.63 -7.67
C PRO A 142 9.26 -7.53 -8.28
N THR A 143 8.76 -8.50 -7.51
CA THR A 143 7.74 -9.45 -7.97
C THR A 143 6.48 -9.35 -7.13
N GLY A 144 5.32 -9.59 -7.74
CA GLY A 144 4.06 -9.69 -7.00
C GLY A 144 4.00 -11.00 -6.19
N ILE A 145 3.54 -10.92 -4.94
CA ILE A 145 3.23 -12.08 -4.11
C ILE A 145 1.72 -12.25 -4.08
N THR A 146 1.26 -13.41 -4.49
CA THR A 146 -0.11 -13.88 -4.21
C THR A 146 -0.01 -14.84 -3.02
N ARG A 147 -0.59 -14.48 -1.86
CA ARG A 147 -0.81 -15.50 -0.83
C ARG A 147 -1.94 -16.42 -1.30
N LYS A 148 -1.69 -17.73 -1.26
CA LYS A 148 -2.74 -18.76 -1.43
C LYS A 148 -3.55 -18.87 -0.16
#